data_AF-A0A075HM33-F1
#
_entry.id   AF-A0A075HM33-F1
#
_cell.length_a   1.000
_cell.length_b   1.000
_cell.length_c   1.000
_cell.angle_alpha   90.00
_cell.angle_beta   90.00
_cell.angle_gamma   90.00
#
_symmetry.space_group_name_H-M   'P 1'
#
loop_
_entity.id
_entity.type
_entity.pdbx_description
1 polymer ?
#
loop_
_entity_poly.entity_id
_entity_poly.type
_entity_poly.pdbx_seq_one_letter_code
_entity_poly.pdbx_strand_id
1 'polypeptide(L)'
;MQQEELIKLLSPLKNNYFIEVETNCTIIPNELLMKIVDQWNVSPKTKNSGNLPEQYENKESYNFFTSVDNCCFKFVVENEEDLTEIQKLINKYNIKKDSVFLMPQATTKREIISREEIVSKLAKNHKFRYSPRMHVSMWGNQRGK
;
A
#
# COMPACT_ATOMS: atom_id res chain seq x y z
N MET A 1 0.29 15.29 2.93
CA MET A 1 -0.96 14.89 3.59
C MET A 1 -1.45 16.06 4.42
N GLN A 2 -2.64 16.60 4.14
CA GLN A 2 -3.22 17.75 4.85
C GLN A 2 -3.96 17.26 6.11
N GLN A 3 -3.21 16.92 7.15
CA GLN A 3 -3.74 16.15 8.28
C GLN A 3 -4.86 16.88 9.03
N GLU A 4 -4.74 18.19 9.25
CA GLU A 4 -5.74 18.98 9.97
C GLU A 4 -7.09 18.97 9.25
N GLU A 5 -7.09 19.13 7.92
CA GLU A 5 -8.32 19.11 7.13
C GLU A 5 -8.93 17.70 7.05
N LEU A 6 -8.09 16.66 6.98
CA LEU A 6 -8.56 15.28 7.07
C LEU A 6 -9.22 15.01 8.42
N ILE A 7 -8.63 15.48 9.52
CA ILE A 7 -9.24 15.32 10.85
C ILE A 7 -10.59 16.02 10.92
N LYS A 8 -10.71 17.26 10.42
CA LYS A 8 -11.99 17.99 10.38
C LYS A 8 -13.05 17.24 9.57
N LEU A 9 -12.67 16.65 8.44
CA LEU A 9 -13.58 15.87 7.59
C LEU A 9 -14.00 14.54 8.22
N LEU A 10 -13.05 13.82 8.82
CA LEU A 10 -13.24 12.44 9.26
C LEU A 10 -13.84 12.34 10.67
N SER A 11 -13.59 13.32 11.54
CA SER A 11 -14.09 13.29 12.94
C SER A 11 -15.62 13.11 13.03
N PRO A 12 -16.46 13.80 12.24
CA PRO A 12 -17.91 13.60 12.27
C PRO A 12 -18.36 12.24 11.73
N LEU A 13 -17.52 11.57 10.92
CA LEU A 13 -17.84 10.31 10.27
C LEU A 13 -17.45 9.09 11.11
N LYS A 14 -16.52 9.26 12.06
CA LYS A 14 -15.85 8.16 12.77
C LYS A 14 -16.78 7.13 13.41
N ASN A 15 -17.90 7.58 13.95
CA ASN A 15 -18.83 6.71 14.69
C ASN A 15 -19.76 5.92 13.77
N ASN A 16 -19.87 6.30 12.49
CA ASN A 16 -20.80 5.72 11.53
C ASN A 16 -20.11 4.96 10.40
N TYR A 17 -18.79 5.13 10.25
CA TYR A 17 -18.03 4.58 9.14
C TYR A 17 -16.73 3.94 9.64
N PHE A 18 -16.33 2.87 8.96
CA PHE A 18 -14.97 2.34 9.04
C PHE A 18 -14.08 3.16 8.11
N ILE A 19 -13.04 3.79 8.67
CA ILE A 19 -12.20 4.74 7.95
C ILE A 19 -10.88 4.09 7.57
N GLU A 20 -10.66 3.94 6.27
CA GLU A 20 -9.38 3.51 5.72
C GLU A 20 -8.61 4.68 5.10
N VAL A 21 -7.29 4.70 5.27
CA VAL A 21 -6.42 5.68 4.59
C VAL A 21 -5.35 4.96 3.79
N GLU A 22 -5.26 5.29 2.49
CA GLU A 22 -4.14 4.90 1.65
C GLU A 22 -3.04 5.97 1.65
N THR A 23 -1.78 5.58 1.86
CA THR A 23 -0.63 6.51 1.92
C THR A 23 0.61 5.89 1.30
N ASN A 24 1.56 6.70 0.86
CA ASN A 24 2.80 6.26 0.22
C ASN A 24 4.00 6.12 1.19
N CYS A 25 3.76 6.09 2.51
CA CYS A 25 4.80 5.89 3.54
C CYS A 25 5.87 7.00 3.61
N THR A 26 5.52 8.26 3.31
CA THR A 26 6.48 9.38 3.39
C THR A 26 6.16 10.38 4.50
N ILE A 27 4.96 10.33 5.08
CA ILE A 27 4.49 11.26 6.11
C ILE A 27 3.96 10.45 7.30
N ILE A 28 4.47 10.75 8.49
CA ILE A 28 3.97 10.19 9.74
C ILE A 28 2.65 10.88 10.12
N PRO A 29 1.56 10.13 10.31
CA PRO A 29 0.30 10.67 10.82
C PRO A 29 0.47 11.21 12.24
N ASN A 30 -0.21 12.32 12.55
CA ASN A 30 -0.27 12.86 13.90
C ASN A 30 -1.21 12.01 14.77
N GLU A 31 -1.13 12.21 16.09
CA GLU A 31 -1.85 11.40 17.06
C GLU A 31 -3.38 11.43 16.90
N LEU A 32 -3.95 12.56 16.48
CA LEU A 32 -5.39 12.68 16.28
C LEU A 32 -5.85 11.86 15.08
N LEU A 33 -5.14 11.95 13.96
CA LEU A 33 -5.47 11.16 12.78
C LEU A 33 -5.31 9.65 13.06
N MET A 34 -4.29 9.26 13.82
CA MET A 34 -4.10 7.87 14.26
C MET A 34 -5.28 7.31 15.07
N LYS A 35 -5.96 8.14 15.86
CA LYS A 35 -7.14 7.73 16.63
C LYS A 35 -8.40 7.59 15.78
N ILE A 36 -8.44 8.25 14.62
CA ILE A 36 -9.61 8.29 13.75
C ILE A 36 -9.56 7.18 12.69
N VAL A 37 -8.38 6.84 12.19
CA VAL A 37 -8.24 5.88 11.10
C VAL A 37 -8.29 4.44 11.64
N ASP A 38 -9.23 3.65 11.13
CA ASP A 38 -9.42 2.25 11.50
C ASP A 38 -8.47 1.30 10.77
N GLN A 39 -8.04 1.62 9.55
CA GLN A 39 -7.07 0.83 8.79
C GLN A 39 -6.12 1.71 7.96
N TRP A 40 -4.83 1.42 8.07
CA TRP A 40 -3.79 2.03 7.25
C TRP A 40 -3.39 1.07 6.11
N ASN A 41 -3.54 1.54 4.87
CA ASN A 41 -3.11 0.85 3.66
C ASN A 41 -1.87 1.57 3.13
N VAL A 42 -0.70 1.17 3.63
CA VAL A 42 0.56 1.83 3.34
C VAL A 42 1.15 1.21 2.08
N SER A 43 1.28 1.98 1.01
CA SER A 43 1.83 1.56 -0.28
C SER A 43 3.08 2.36 -0.63
N PRO A 44 4.23 2.03 -0.01
CA PRO A 44 5.48 2.68 -0.34
C PRO A 44 5.78 2.52 -1.83
N LYS A 45 6.33 3.56 -2.45
CA LYS A 45 6.75 3.46 -3.84
C LYS A 45 8.09 2.73 -3.92
N THR A 46 8.26 1.99 -5.00
CA THR A 46 9.46 1.24 -5.37
C THR A 46 10.00 1.79 -6.69
N LYS A 47 11.14 1.30 -7.15
CA LYS A 47 11.79 1.77 -8.39
C LYS A 47 10.88 1.73 -9.62
N ASN A 48 10.04 0.70 -9.70
CA ASN A 48 9.06 0.55 -10.78
C ASN A 48 7.99 1.68 -10.84
N SER A 49 7.94 2.56 -9.84
CA SER A 49 7.05 3.73 -9.87
C SER A 49 7.55 4.87 -10.76
N GLY A 50 8.82 4.84 -11.18
CA GLY A 50 9.45 5.93 -11.94
C GLY A 50 9.78 7.18 -11.13
N ASN A 51 9.54 7.16 -9.81
CA ASN A 51 9.93 8.27 -8.92
C ASN A 51 11.43 8.22 -8.61
N LEU A 52 12.00 9.36 -8.23
CA LEU A 52 13.40 9.42 -7.78
C LEU A 52 13.56 8.72 -6.42
N PRO A 53 14.67 8.02 -6.14
CA PRO A 53 14.91 7.31 -4.87
C PRO A 53 14.69 8.15 -3.61
N GLU A 54 15.08 9.42 -3.66
CA GLU A 54 14.93 10.41 -2.58
C GLU A 54 13.46 10.75 -2.26
N GLN A 55 12.52 10.35 -3.12
CA GLN A 55 11.11 10.74 -3.05
C GLN A 55 10.18 9.67 -2.43
N TYR A 56 10.66 8.46 -2.12
CA TYR A 56 9.78 7.38 -1.67
C TYR A 56 10.24 6.53 -0.47
N GLU A 57 11.49 6.65 0.00
CA GLU A 57 11.94 5.93 1.20
C GLU A 57 12.17 6.89 2.37
N ASN A 58 11.19 6.98 3.28
CA ASN A 58 11.35 7.70 4.55
C ASN A 58 11.54 6.70 5.70
N LYS A 59 12.78 6.63 6.22
CA LYS A 59 13.15 5.70 7.30
C LYS A 59 12.27 5.83 8.55
N GLU A 60 11.95 7.05 8.96
CA GLU A 60 11.14 7.30 10.15
C GLU A 60 9.69 6.84 9.94
N SER A 61 9.14 7.09 8.75
CA SER A 61 7.79 6.65 8.40
C SER A 61 7.67 5.14 8.31
N TYR A 62 8.66 4.44 7.76
CA TYR A 62 8.67 2.97 7.77
C TYR A 62 8.69 2.43 9.21
N ASN A 63 9.61 2.93 10.05
CA ASN A 63 9.71 2.51 11.45
C ASN A 63 8.41 2.78 12.23
N PHE A 64 7.75 3.90 11.95
CA PHE A 64 6.46 4.22 12.53
C PHE A 64 5.40 3.18 12.11
N PHE A 65 5.18 2.99 10.81
CA PHE A 65 4.12 2.13 10.31
C PHE A 65 4.33 0.63 10.61
N THR A 66 5.57 0.16 10.85
CA THR A 66 5.81 -1.22 11.29
C THR A 66 5.41 -1.46 12.75
N SER A 67 5.30 -0.40 13.55
CA SER A 67 4.79 -0.44 14.93
C SER A 67 3.28 -0.27 15.06
N VAL A 68 2.59 0.06 13.95
CA VAL A 68 1.14 0.27 13.94
C VAL A 68 0.43 -1.05 13.67
N ASP A 69 -0.44 -1.49 14.58
CA ASP A 69 -1.08 -2.80 14.49
C ASP A 69 -2.12 -2.89 13.35
N ASN A 70 -2.89 -1.83 13.10
CA ASN A 70 -3.89 -1.76 12.04
C ASN A 70 -3.30 -1.27 10.71
N CYS A 71 -2.10 -1.72 10.37
CA CYS A 71 -1.35 -1.31 9.18
C CYS A 71 -1.03 -2.51 8.29
N CYS A 72 -1.22 -2.35 6.97
CA CYS A 72 -0.71 -3.26 5.97
C CYS A 72 0.26 -2.55 5.01
N PHE A 73 1.24 -3.30 4.49
CA PHE A 73 2.18 -2.82 3.48
C PHE A 73 1.83 -3.41 2.13
N LYS A 74 1.29 -2.60 1.22
CA LYS A 74 0.85 -2.99 -0.12
C LYS A 74 1.87 -2.55 -1.18
N PHE A 75 2.69 -3.48 -1.66
CA PHE A 75 3.67 -3.22 -2.71
C PHE A 75 3.08 -3.48 -4.10
N VAL A 76 3.34 -2.56 -5.03
CA VAL A 76 2.94 -2.68 -6.43
C VAL A 76 4.03 -3.42 -7.18
N VAL A 77 3.67 -4.52 -7.84
CA VAL A 77 4.58 -5.45 -8.51
C VAL A 77 4.29 -5.47 -10.00
N GLU A 78 5.26 -5.07 -10.81
CA GLU A 78 5.22 -5.15 -12.26
C GLU A 78 5.79 -6.48 -12.76
N ASN A 79 6.89 -6.95 -12.15
CA ASN A 79 7.56 -8.19 -12.51
C ASN A 79 8.28 -8.81 -11.29
N GLU A 80 8.93 -9.95 -11.47
CA GLU A 80 9.61 -10.67 -10.39
C GLU A 80 10.83 -9.93 -9.81
N GLU A 81 11.50 -9.08 -10.59
CA GLU A 81 12.69 -8.34 -10.16
C GLU A 81 12.36 -7.35 -9.03
N ASP A 82 11.13 -6.82 -9.01
CA ASP A 82 10.62 -5.94 -7.94
C ASP A 82 10.69 -6.62 -6.56
N LEU A 83 10.58 -7.95 -6.49
CA LEU A 83 10.66 -8.66 -5.22
C LEU A 83 12.02 -8.53 -4.55
N THR A 84 13.09 -8.29 -5.31
CA THR A 84 14.42 -8.08 -4.75
C THR A 84 14.45 -6.81 -3.91
N GLU A 85 13.83 -5.73 -4.39
CA GLU A 85 13.73 -4.46 -3.64
C GLU A 85 12.75 -4.60 -2.47
N ILE A 86 11.58 -5.19 -2.71
CA ILE A 86 10.55 -5.37 -1.67
C ILE A 86 11.10 -6.19 -0.50
N GLN A 87 11.83 -7.29 -0.76
CA GLN A 87 12.44 -8.09 0.30
C GLN A 87 13.52 -7.33 1.06
N LYS A 88 14.30 -6.47 0.38
CA LYS A 88 15.28 -5.60 1.06
C LYS A 88 14.59 -4.64 2.02
N LEU A 89 13.48 -4.02 1.62
CA LEU A 89 12.70 -3.13 2.49
C LEU A 89 12.08 -3.88 3.67
N ILE A 90 11.48 -5.04 3.41
CA ILE A 90 10.91 -5.91 4.45
C ILE A 90 11.96 -6.26 5.51
N ASN A 91 13.14 -6.69 5.08
CA ASN A 91 14.22 -7.06 6.00
C ASN A 91 14.80 -5.84 6.72
N LYS A 92 15.00 -4.72 6.01
CA LYS A 92 15.57 -3.48 6.58
C LYS A 92 14.71 -2.90 7.70
N TYR A 93 13.38 -2.97 7.55
CA TYR A 93 12.42 -2.34 8.46
C TYR A 93 11.68 -3.34 9.36
N ASN A 94 12.01 -4.64 9.27
CA ASN A 94 11.34 -5.72 10.01
C ASN A 94 9.82 -5.74 9.79
N ILE A 95 9.39 -5.56 8.52
CA ILE A 95 7.97 -5.61 8.17
C ILE A 95 7.46 -7.05 8.38
N LYS A 96 6.39 -7.22 9.15
CA LYS A 96 5.80 -8.54 9.38
C LYS A 96 5.24 -9.08 8.06
N LYS A 97 5.63 -10.31 7.68
CA LYS A 97 5.25 -10.89 6.37
C LYS A 97 3.74 -11.01 6.17
N ASP A 98 3.01 -11.25 7.26
CA ASP A 98 1.56 -11.38 7.25
C ASP A 98 0.83 -10.04 7.09
N SER A 99 1.49 -8.89 7.25
CA SER A 99 0.94 -7.58 6.90
C SER A 99 1.30 -7.12 5.48
N VAL A 100 2.11 -7.90 4.75
CA VAL A 100 2.54 -7.58 3.38
C VAL A 100 1.52 -8.08 2.35
N PHE A 101 1.09 -7.19 1.46
CA PHE A 101 0.29 -7.48 0.28
C PHE A 101 1.09 -7.19 -0.98
N LEU A 102 1.03 -8.09 -1.96
CA LEU A 102 1.46 -7.83 -3.33
C LEU A 102 0.25 -7.51 -4.20
N MET A 103 0.33 -6.40 -4.93
CA MET A 103 -0.69 -5.95 -5.88
C MET A 103 -0.08 -5.83 -7.27
N PRO A 104 -0.68 -6.38 -8.33
CA PRO A 104 -0.12 -6.25 -9.67
C PRO A 104 -0.14 -4.79 -10.13
N GLN A 105 0.90 -4.34 -10.81
CA GLN A 105 0.90 -3.11 -11.58
C GLN A 105 0.06 -3.36 -12.84
N ALA A 106 -1.00 -2.59 -13.05
CA ALA A 106 -1.77 -2.64 -14.29
C ALA A 106 -2.73 -1.45 -14.39
N THR A 107 -2.95 -1.01 -15.61
CA THR A 107 -3.89 0.05 -15.99
C THR A 107 -4.92 -0.44 -17.00
N THR A 108 -4.65 -1.55 -17.70
CA THR A 108 -5.59 -2.16 -18.64
C THR A 108 -6.04 -3.56 -18.21
N LYS A 109 -7.20 -4.00 -18.70
CA LYS A 109 -7.70 -5.37 -18.48
C LYS A 109 -6.74 -6.44 -19.00
N ARG A 110 -6.05 -6.16 -20.12
CA ARG A 110 -5.09 -7.10 -20.72
C ARG A 110 -3.85 -7.27 -19.81
N GLU A 111 -3.33 -6.17 -19.28
CA GLU A 111 -2.22 -6.19 -18.30
C GLU A 111 -2.60 -6.91 -17.01
N ILE A 112 -3.82 -6.71 -16.52
CA ILE A 112 -4.35 -7.44 -15.36
C ILE A 112 -4.30 -8.94 -15.60
N ILE A 113 -4.89 -9.42 -16.71
CA ILE A 113 -4.96 -10.86 -17.02
C ILE A 113 -3.56 -11.49 -17.06
N SER A 114 -2.57 -10.81 -17.64
CA SER A 114 -1.21 -11.37 -17.72
C SER A 114 -0.44 -11.33 -16.39
N ARG A 115 -0.73 -10.37 -15.50
CA ARG A 115 0.05 -10.16 -14.27
C ARG A 115 -0.57 -10.76 -13.01
N GLU A 116 -1.89 -10.92 -12.94
CA GLU A 116 -2.55 -11.46 -11.74
C GLU A 116 -2.05 -12.85 -11.38
N GLU A 117 -1.90 -13.74 -12.36
CA GLU A 117 -1.39 -15.09 -12.14
C GLU A 117 0.05 -15.08 -11.60
N ILE A 118 0.92 -14.26 -12.20
CA ILE A 118 2.32 -14.14 -11.81
C ILE A 118 2.41 -13.61 -10.37
N VAL A 119 1.76 -12.48 -10.08
CA VAL A 119 1.84 -11.82 -8.77
C VAL A 119 1.17 -12.66 -7.67
N SER A 120 0.09 -13.37 -7.97
CA SER A 120 -0.55 -14.28 -7.03
C SER A 120 0.36 -15.46 -6.66
N LYS A 121 1.05 -16.06 -7.66
CA LYS A 121 2.06 -17.11 -7.41
C LYS A 121 3.22 -16.59 -6.58
N LEU A 122 3.72 -15.39 -6.88
CA LEU A 122 4.78 -14.74 -6.10
C LEU A 122 4.35 -14.51 -4.65
N ALA A 123 3.16 -13.98 -4.41
CA ALA A 123 2.64 -13.76 -3.05
C ALA A 123 2.58 -15.08 -2.27
N LYS A 124 2.04 -16.14 -2.89
CA LYS A 124 1.96 -17.47 -2.29
C LYS A 124 3.35 -18.03 -1.95
N ASN A 125 4.29 -18.00 -2.89
CA ASN A 125 5.63 -18.57 -2.72
C ASN A 125 6.40 -17.89 -1.58
N HIS A 126 6.22 -16.58 -1.42
CA HIS A 126 6.90 -15.80 -0.38
C HIS A 126 6.11 -15.67 0.94
N LYS A 127 4.94 -16.32 1.04
CA LYS A 127 4.02 -16.23 2.20
C LYS A 127 3.54 -14.81 2.50
N PHE A 128 3.32 -14.04 1.44
CA PHE A 128 2.65 -12.74 1.48
C PHE A 128 1.17 -12.87 1.11
N ARG A 129 0.40 -11.83 1.40
CA ARG A 129 -0.99 -11.72 0.95
C ARG A 129 -1.03 -11.18 -0.49
N TYR A 130 -2.12 -11.45 -1.18
CA TYR A 130 -2.36 -10.97 -2.55
C TYR A 130 -3.53 -9.97 -2.54
N SER A 131 -3.36 -8.85 -3.24
CA SER A 131 -4.40 -7.83 -3.43
C SER A 131 -4.70 -7.69 -4.93
N PRO A 132 -5.87 -8.12 -5.42
CA PRO A 132 -6.24 -7.91 -6.82
C PRO A 132 -6.53 -6.44 -7.11
N ARG A 133 -6.49 -6.05 -8.39
CA ARG A 133 -6.97 -4.75 -8.86
C ARG A 133 -8.35 -4.91 -9.50
N MET A 134 -9.33 -5.28 -8.68
CA MET A 134 -10.70 -5.61 -9.13
C MET A 134 -11.33 -4.50 -9.97
N HIS A 135 -11.14 -3.23 -9.58
CA HIS A 135 -11.64 -2.09 -10.35
C HIS A 135 -11.11 -2.09 -11.79
N VAL A 136 -9.81 -2.31 -11.99
CA VAL A 136 -9.20 -2.34 -13.34
C VAL A 136 -9.70 -3.55 -14.12
N SER A 137 -9.86 -4.71 -13.46
CA SER A 137 -10.43 -5.91 -14.08
C SER A 137 -11.86 -5.67 -14.60
N MET A 138 -12.70 -5.00 -13.80
CA MET A 138 -14.10 -4.74 -14.14
C MET A 138 -14.28 -3.57 -15.12
N TRP A 139 -13.59 -2.45 -14.90
CA TRP A 139 -13.86 -1.19 -15.61
C TRP A 139 -12.66 -0.58 -16.33
N GLY A 140 -11.46 -1.17 -16.22
CA GLY A 140 -10.23 -0.60 -16.77
C GLY A 140 -9.78 0.64 -16.00
N ASN A 141 -9.16 1.60 -16.70
CA ASN A 141 -8.66 2.85 -16.10
C ASN A 141 -9.71 3.97 -16.02
N GLN A 142 -10.99 3.62 -15.91
CA GLN A 142 -12.07 4.62 -15.80
C GLN A 142 -12.05 5.28 -14.42
N ARG A 143 -12.35 6.58 -14.35
CA ARG A 143 -12.43 7.31 -13.09
C ARG A 143 -13.86 7.28 -12.55
N GLY A 144 -14.02 7.13 -11.23
CA GLY A 144 -15.32 7.20 -10.55
C GLY A 144 -16.20 5.96 -10.73
N LYS A 145 -15.59 4.79 -10.91
CA LYS A 145 -16.26 3.49 -10.99
C LYS A 145 -15.77 2.55 -9.91
#